data_AF-A0AAU3EPD2-F1
#
_entry.id   AF-A0AAU3EPD2-F1
#
_cell.length_a   1.000
_cell.length_b   1.000
_cell.length_c   1.000
_cell.angle_alpha   90.00
_cell.angle_beta   90.00
_cell.angle_gamma   90.00
#
_symmetry.space_group_name_H-M   'P 1'
#
loop_
_entity.id
_entity.type
_entity.pdbx_description
1 polymer ?
#
loop_
_entity_poly.entity_id
_entity_poly.type
_entity_poly.pdbx_seq_one_letter_code
_entity_poly.pdbx_strand_id
1 'polypeptide(L)'
;MSTRTRVLVLVVTALVLATTITGYVMHSRDDTAAGPAGRIQLDRPGRILFRDTAPGAGFGHAATVSTARPGGARTTGAARCDRLYTAHGTGICLQRKGPVPATYVSVLDRDMHRTRQIKAAGFPNRARVSASGAMLSWTTFVQGDSYLRDDFSTRTSILDTRTGRLRSNIERIPLTLEGKPYHAADVNYWGVNFAADDNTFYATVRTGGRTYLVKGDYRKWTARTLRTNAECPSLSPDGTRIVFKKRVNASANRPWRLYVLDLATMRETPLAEVHSIDDQAAWLDGHTVMYGRPRGSGGGWDVWATPADGTGTPHILIHDATSPAVLNGGGGQAGPVR
;
A
#
# COMPACT_ATOMS: atom_id res chain seq x y z
N MET A 1 -18.26 -28.74 47.67
CA MET A 1 -19.20 -28.77 46.51
C MET A 1 -19.31 -30.19 46.01
N SER A 2 -20.54 -30.72 45.92
CA SER A 2 -20.75 -32.08 45.38
C SER A 2 -20.54 -32.09 43.86
N THR A 3 -20.23 -33.27 43.30
CA THR A 3 -20.03 -33.47 41.85
C THR A 3 -21.24 -32.99 41.05
N ARG A 4 -22.47 -33.16 41.60
CA ARG A 4 -23.71 -32.66 40.98
C ARG A 4 -23.75 -31.14 40.87
N THR A 5 -23.30 -30.41 41.90
CA THR A 5 -23.24 -28.94 41.87
C THR A 5 -22.22 -28.44 40.85
N ARG A 6 -21.08 -29.13 40.68
CA ARG A 6 -20.07 -28.77 39.67
C ARG A 6 -20.57 -28.98 38.24
N VAL A 7 -21.24 -30.10 37.99
CA VAL A 7 -21.85 -30.40 36.68
C VAL A 7 -22.95 -29.38 36.35
N LEU A 8 -23.80 -29.04 37.32
CA LEU A 8 -24.85 -28.05 37.13
C LEU A 8 -24.28 -26.67 36.76
N VAL A 9 -23.25 -26.20 37.48
CA VAL A 9 -22.60 -24.91 37.20
C VAL A 9 -21.96 -24.91 35.81
N LEU A 10 -21.33 -26.02 35.39
CA LEU A 10 -20.74 -26.14 34.05
C LEU A 10 -21.80 -26.07 32.94
N VAL A 11 -22.91 -26.79 33.10
CA VAL A 11 -24.00 -26.80 32.12
C VAL A 11 -24.65 -25.42 32.01
N VAL A 12 -24.91 -24.75 33.15
CA VAL A 12 -25.47 -23.39 33.15
C VAL A 12 -24.51 -22.40 32.52
N THR A 13 -23.22 -22.44 32.85
CA THR A 13 -22.21 -21.56 32.25
C THR A 13 -22.09 -21.79 30.75
N ALA A 14 -22.10 -23.04 30.29
CA ALA A 14 -22.04 -23.38 28.88
C ALA A 14 -23.27 -22.90 28.11
N LEU A 15 -24.47 -23.02 28.71
CA LEU A 15 -25.72 -22.51 28.13
C LEU A 15 -25.70 -20.98 28.04
N VAL A 16 -25.29 -20.28 29.11
CA VAL A 16 -25.18 -18.81 29.12
C VAL A 16 -24.20 -18.34 28.05
N LEU A 17 -23.03 -18.98 27.94
CA LEU A 17 -22.04 -18.68 26.89
C LEU A 17 -22.58 -18.96 25.48
N ALA A 18 -23.24 -20.10 25.27
CA ALA A 18 -23.83 -20.43 23.98
C ALA A 18 -24.92 -19.42 23.60
N THR A 19 -25.76 -18.99 24.55
CA THR A 19 -26.81 -17.99 24.29
C THR A 19 -26.24 -16.59 24.06
N THR A 20 -25.19 -16.19 24.76
CA THR A 20 -24.55 -14.88 24.55
C THR A 20 -23.79 -14.85 23.23
N ILE A 21 -23.07 -15.91 22.88
CA ILE A 21 -22.41 -16.05 21.58
C ILE A 21 -23.45 -16.06 20.45
N THR A 22 -24.53 -16.84 20.59
CA THR A 22 -25.57 -16.92 19.55
C THR A 22 -26.32 -15.61 19.42
N GLY A 23 -26.69 -14.96 20.53
CA GLY A 23 -27.34 -13.66 20.55
C GLY A 23 -26.46 -12.56 19.95
N TYR A 24 -25.15 -12.57 20.24
CA TYR A 24 -24.18 -11.67 19.63
C TYR A 24 -24.02 -11.93 18.12
N VAL A 25 -23.97 -13.19 17.69
CA VAL A 25 -23.89 -13.58 16.27
C VAL A 25 -25.17 -13.24 15.52
N MET A 26 -26.34 -13.37 16.13
CA MET A 26 -27.62 -12.99 15.52
C MET A 26 -27.78 -11.46 15.46
N HIS A 27 -27.46 -10.74 16.54
CA HIS A 27 -27.48 -9.28 16.54
C HIS A 27 -26.49 -8.67 15.53
N SER A 28 -25.31 -9.28 15.37
CA SER A 28 -24.35 -8.88 14.32
C SER A 28 -24.76 -9.29 12.90
N ARG A 29 -25.77 -10.17 12.74
CA ARG A 29 -26.38 -10.51 11.45
C ARG A 29 -27.59 -9.63 11.11
N ASP A 30 -28.28 -9.08 12.11
CA ASP A 30 -29.42 -8.20 11.89
C ASP A 30 -29.03 -6.80 11.38
N ASP A 31 -27.75 -6.40 11.52
CA ASP A 31 -27.14 -5.29 10.76
C ASP A 31 -26.81 -5.68 9.30
N THR A 32 -27.74 -6.36 8.62
CA THR A 32 -27.67 -6.64 7.18
C THR A 32 -28.06 -5.40 6.38
N ALA A 33 -27.27 -4.34 6.51
CA ALA A 33 -27.17 -3.34 5.45
C ALA A 33 -26.82 -4.08 4.14
N ALA A 34 -27.47 -3.70 3.04
CA ALA A 34 -27.14 -4.23 1.71
C ALA A 34 -25.62 -4.26 1.52
N GLY A 35 -25.07 -5.44 1.21
CA GLY A 35 -23.63 -5.63 1.10
C GLY A 35 -23.01 -4.72 0.03
N PRO A 36 -21.67 -4.57 0.01
CA PRO A 36 -20.97 -3.73 -0.96
C PRO A 36 -21.35 -4.06 -2.41
N ALA A 37 -22.17 -3.20 -3.03
CA ALA A 37 -22.71 -3.39 -4.38
C ALA A 37 -22.57 -2.12 -5.25
N GLY A 38 -21.79 -1.14 -4.81
CA GLY A 38 -21.49 0.05 -5.59
C GLY A 38 -20.63 -0.28 -6.80
N ARG A 39 -20.97 0.29 -7.96
CA ARG A 39 -20.15 0.15 -9.17
C ARG A 39 -18.95 1.10 -9.10
N ILE A 40 -17.75 0.54 -9.08
CA ILE A 40 -16.48 1.27 -9.16
C ILE A 40 -15.94 1.17 -10.58
N GLN A 41 -15.54 2.29 -11.16
CA GLN A 41 -14.85 2.36 -12.45
C GLN A 41 -13.46 2.98 -12.25
N LEU A 42 -12.40 2.23 -12.58
CA LEU A 42 -11.01 2.61 -12.33
C LEU A 42 -10.45 3.66 -13.30
N ASP A 43 -11.16 3.94 -14.39
CA ASP A 43 -10.84 4.99 -15.38
C ASP A 43 -11.64 6.28 -15.16
N ARG A 44 -12.53 6.32 -14.15
CA ARG A 44 -13.34 7.50 -13.85
C ARG A 44 -12.52 8.58 -13.12
N PRO A 45 -12.24 9.74 -13.76
CA PRO A 45 -11.46 10.81 -13.14
C PRO A 45 -12.15 11.40 -11.90
N GLY A 46 -11.37 12.08 -11.06
CA GLY A 46 -11.88 12.86 -9.94
C GLY A 46 -12.36 12.00 -8.78
N ARG A 47 -11.80 10.79 -8.67
CA ARG A 47 -12.08 9.84 -7.59
C ARG A 47 -10.81 9.48 -6.83
N ILE A 48 -10.97 9.11 -5.57
CA ILE A 48 -9.92 8.48 -4.77
C ILE A 48 -10.38 7.06 -4.45
N LEU A 49 -9.63 6.06 -4.89
CA LEU A 49 -9.78 4.65 -4.51
C LEU A 49 -9.05 4.41 -3.20
N PHE A 50 -9.64 3.62 -2.31
CA PHE A 50 -9.03 3.21 -1.05
C PHE A 50 -9.64 1.89 -0.57
N ARG A 51 -9.03 1.30 0.46
CA ARG A 51 -9.57 0.16 1.22
C ARG A 51 -10.39 0.73 2.36
N ASP A 52 -11.68 0.40 2.39
CA ASP A 52 -12.57 0.74 3.51
C ASP A 52 -12.12 -0.01 4.77
N THR A 53 -12.00 0.70 5.88
CA THR A 53 -11.70 0.14 7.20
C THR A 53 -12.78 0.45 8.23
N ALA A 54 -13.96 0.91 7.80
CA ALA A 54 -15.07 1.19 8.68
C ALA A 54 -15.63 -0.13 9.21
N PRO A 55 -16.07 -0.18 10.47
CA PRO A 55 -16.79 -1.34 10.99
C PRO A 55 -18.03 -1.65 10.13
N GLY A 56 -18.34 -2.93 9.95
CA GLY A 56 -19.52 -3.38 9.22
C GLY A 56 -19.22 -4.09 7.88
N ALA A 57 -20.26 -4.28 7.06
CA ALA A 57 -20.22 -5.09 5.84
C ALA A 57 -19.21 -4.59 4.79
N GLY A 58 -18.89 -3.29 4.81
CA GLY A 58 -17.89 -2.67 3.93
C GLY A 58 -16.44 -2.99 4.28
N PHE A 59 -16.15 -3.51 5.49
CA PHE A 59 -14.78 -3.63 5.96
C PHE A 59 -13.87 -4.44 5.02
N GLY A 60 -12.78 -3.81 4.59
CA GLY A 60 -11.78 -4.37 3.69
C GLY A 60 -12.17 -4.36 2.22
N HIS A 61 -13.31 -3.79 1.84
CA HIS A 61 -13.69 -3.63 0.43
C HIS A 61 -13.02 -2.40 -0.19
N ALA A 62 -12.83 -2.46 -1.50
CA ALA A 62 -12.46 -1.31 -2.30
C ALA A 62 -13.63 -0.31 -2.29
N ALA A 63 -13.33 0.94 -2.02
CA ALA A 63 -14.30 2.03 -2.01
C ALA A 63 -13.74 3.25 -2.74
N THR A 64 -14.64 4.10 -3.22
CA THR A 64 -14.28 5.38 -3.83
C THR A 64 -15.04 6.55 -3.22
N VAL A 65 -14.39 7.71 -3.19
CA VAL A 65 -15.00 9.03 -2.89
C VAL A 65 -14.63 10.03 -3.98
N SER A 66 -15.30 11.18 -4.01
CA SER A 66 -14.95 12.31 -4.88
C SER A 66 -13.67 12.99 -4.40
N THR A 67 -12.74 13.34 -5.29
CA THR A 67 -11.59 14.21 -4.92
C THR A 67 -12.06 15.59 -4.47
N ALA A 68 -13.13 16.13 -5.06
CA ALA A 68 -13.74 17.40 -4.64
C ALA A 68 -14.46 17.35 -3.28
N ARG A 69 -14.84 16.15 -2.80
CA ARG A 69 -15.51 15.94 -1.50
C ARG A 69 -15.02 14.63 -0.85
N PRO A 70 -13.77 14.59 -0.35
CA PRO A 70 -13.16 13.35 0.15
C PRO A 70 -13.85 12.77 1.40
N GLY A 71 -14.48 13.61 2.22
CA GLY A 71 -15.32 13.19 3.35
C GLY A 71 -16.78 12.86 2.99
N GLY A 72 -17.13 12.85 1.70
CA GLY A 72 -18.50 12.58 1.23
C GLY A 72 -18.88 11.11 1.23
N ALA A 73 -20.07 10.82 0.69
CA ALA A 73 -20.57 9.46 0.57
C ALA A 73 -19.63 8.54 -0.23
N ARG A 74 -19.39 7.34 0.31
CA ARG A 74 -18.54 6.32 -0.31
C ARG A 74 -19.33 5.48 -1.30
N THR A 75 -18.71 5.09 -2.40
CA THR A 75 -19.18 3.99 -3.26
C THR A 75 -18.31 2.78 -2.99
N THR A 76 -18.84 1.79 -2.27
CA THR A 76 -18.12 0.57 -1.87
C THR A 76 -18.46 -0.57 -2.81
N GLY A 77 -17.46 -1.12 -3.50
CA GLY A 77 -17.61 -2.23 -4.44
C GLY A 77 -17.37 -3.59 -3.79
N ALA A 78 -17.61 -4.67 -4.56
CA ALA A 78 -17.54 -6.05 -4.06
C ALA A 78 -16.10 -6.58 -3.87
N ALA A 79 -15.07 -5.93 -4.44
CA ALA A 79 -13.70 -6.42 -4.35
C ALA A 79 -13.11 -6.17 -2.96
N ARG A 80 -12.84 -7.23 -2.19
CA ARG A 80 -12.14 -7.15 -0.90
C ARG A 80 -10.62 -7.11 -1.11
N CYS A 81 -9.87 -6.24 -0.45
CA CYS A 81 -8.41 -6.17 -0.60
C CYS A 81 -7.75 -5.89 0.75
N ASP A 82 -6.59 -6.50 1.02
CA ASP A 82 -5.69 -6.11 2.12
C ASP A 82 -4.80 -4.92 1.70
N ARG A 83 -4.38 -4.89 0.43
CA ARG A 83 -3.70 -3.76 -0.23
C ARG A 83 -4.25 -3.60 -1.64
N LEU A 84 -4.36 -2.38 -2.10
CA LEU A 84 -4.79 -2.08 -3.47
C LEU A 84 -4.15 -0.80 -3.97
N TYR A 85 -4.09 -0.67 -5.29
CA TYR A 85 -3.70 0.55 -5.97
C TYR A 85 -4.34 0.56 -7.37
N THR A 86 -4.46 1.74 -7.98
CA THR A 86 -4.98 1.88 -9.34
C THR A 86 -4.25 3.00 -10.07
N ALA A 87 -4.16 2.86 -11.39
CA ALA A 87 -3.84 3.95 -12.30
C ALA A 87 -4.38 3.59 -13.70
N HIS A 88 -4.93 4.60 -14.39
CA HIS A 88 -5.33 4.50 -15.80
C HIS A 88 -6.18 3.26 -16.13
N GLY A 89 -7.25 3.04 -15.36
CA GLY A 89 -8.17 1.92 -15.58
C GLY A 89 -7.62 0.54 -15.20
N THR A 90 -6.40 0.43 -14.68
CA THR A 90 -5.82 -0.85 -14.23
C THR A 90 -5.67 -0.86 -12.73
N GLY A 91 -6.22 -1.90 -12.10
CA GLY A 91 -6.14 -2.09 -10.66
C GLY A 91 -5.25 -3.26 -10.27
N ILE A 92 -4.67 -3.17 -9.08
CA ILE A 92 -4.05 -4.30 -8.39
C ILE A 92 -4.71 -4.46 -7.02
N CYS A 93 -5.07 -5.68 -6.66
CA CYS A 93 -5.67 -6.02 -5.37
C CYS A 93 -4.96 -7.24 -4.78
N LEU A 94 -4.40 -7.08 -3.59
CA LEU A 94 -3.76 -8.14 -2.83
C LEU A 94 -4.72 -8.62 -1.75
N GLN A 95 -4.90 -9.92 -1.66
CA GLN A 95 -5.73 -10.56 -0.63
C GLN A 95 -4.96 -11.69 0.02
N ARG A 96 -5.05 -11.82 1.35
CA ARG A 96 -4.71 -13.08 2.00
C ARG A 96 -5.86 -14.06 1.86
N LYS A 97 -5.55 -15.32 1.52
CA LYS A 97 -6.53 -16.41 1.57
C LYS A 97 -5.89 -17.70 2.05
N GLY A 98 -6.68 -18.48 2.76
CA GLY A 98 -6.31 -19.80 3.26
C GLY A 98 -5.56 -19.78 4.59
N PRO A 99 -5.31 -20.96 5.18
CA PRO A 99 -4.70 -21.11 6.50
C PRO A 99 -3.18 -20.87 6.50
N VAL A 100 -2.53 -20.94 5.33
CA VAL A 100 -1.09 -20.73 5.15
C VAL A 100 -0.83 -19.29 4.66
N PRO A 101 0.23 -18.59 5.11
CA PRO A 101 0.58 -17.25 4.64
C PRO A 101 0.82 -17.17 3.12
N ALA A 102 -0.25 -16.89 2.38
CA ALA A 102 -0.23 -16.68 0.95
C ALA A 102 -0.99 -15.41 0.60
N THR A 103 -0.41 -14.66 -0.33
CA THR A 103 -1.02 -13.48 -0.95
C THR A 103 -1.49 -13.85 -2.35
N TYR A 104 -2.74 -13.53 -2.67
CA TYR A 104 -3.29 -13.59 -4.01
C TYR A 104 -3.30 -12.17 -4.58
N VAL A 105 -2.52 -11.97 -5.63
CA VAL A 105 -2.43 -10.71 -6.37
C VAL A 105 -3.38 -10.81 -7.56
N SER A 106 -4.42 -9.99 -7.55
CA SER A 106 -5.38 -9.89 -8.65
C SER A 106 -5.10 -8.64 -9.46
N VAL A 107 -4.98 -8.79 -10.78
CA VAL A 107 -5.00 -7.69 -11.74
C VAL A 107 -6.46 -7.45 -12.10
N LEU A 108 -6.88 -6.18 -12.05
CA LEU A 108 -8.26 -5.77 -12.28
C LEU A 108 -8.32 -4.86 -13.52
N ASP A 109 -9.36 -5.04 -14.33
CA ASP A 109 -9.69 -4.10 -15.40
C ASP A 109 -10.44 -2.87 -14.87
N ARG A 110 -10.87 -2.00 -15.79
CA ARG A 110 -11.55 -0.75 -15.48
C ARG A 110 -12.87 -0.93 -14.73
N ASP A 111 -13.56 -2.05 -14.91
CA ASP A 111 -14.83 -2.34 -14.27
C ASP A 111 -14.64 -3.23 -13.01
N MET A 112 -13.40 -3.31 -12.50
CA MET A 112 -13.01 -4.12 -11.34
C MET A 112 -13.10 -5.63 -11.57
N HIS A 113 -13.21 -6.10 -12.82
CA HIS A 113 -13.16 -7.53 -13.09
C HIS A 113 -11.72 -8.05 -13.05
N ARG A 114 -11.54 -9.23 -12.44
CA ARG A 114 -10.24 -9.87 -12.34
C ARG A 114 -9.83 -10.46 -13.68
N THR A 115 -8.80 -9.89 -14.29
CA THR A 115 -8.23 -10.37 -15.56
C THR A 115 -7.10 -11.37 -15.36
N ARG A 116 -6.38 -11.29 -14.24
CA ARG A 116 -5.31 -12.23 -13.89
C ARG A 116 -5.22 -12.41 -12.38
N GLN A 117 -4.78 -13.60 -11.95
CA GLN A 117 -4.44 -13.87 -10.56
C GLN A 117 -3.07 -14.54 -10.45
N ILE A 118 -2.28 -14.10 -9.48
CA ILE A 118 -0.93 -14.61 -9.21
C ILE A 118 -0.86 -14.95 -7.72
N LYS A 119 -0.37 -16.14 -7.39
CA LYS A 119 -0.07 -16.52 -6.01
C LYS A 119 1.35 -16.04 -5.66
N ALA A 120 1.47 -15.33 -4.56
CA ALA A 120 2.73 -14.86 -3.98
C ALA A 120 2.85 -15.36 -2.54
N ALA A 121 4.09 -15.61 -2.11
CA ALA A 121 4.37 -15.98 -0.72
C ALA A 121 4.22 -14.76 0.20
N GLY A 122 3.91 -15.01 1.48
CA GLY A 122 3.96 -13.98 2.51
C GLY A 122 2.71 -13.10 2.62
N PHE A 123 2.83 -12.02 3.37
CA PHE A 123 1.73 -11.10 3.71
C PHE A 123 1.75 -9.85 2.82
N PRO A 124 0.59 -9.33 2.34
CA PRO A 124 0.52 -8.12 1.53
C PRO A 124 1.14 -6.92 2.24
N ASN A 125 2.02 -6.19 1.57
CA ASN A 125 2.62 -4.98 2.16
C ASN A 125 2.50 -3.73 1.28
N ARG A 126 2.86 -3.82 0.00
CA ARG A 126 2.79 -2.70 -0.96
C ARG A 126 2.16 -3.13 -2.27
N ALA A 127 1.50 -2.18 -2.94
CA ALA A 127 0.95 -2.35 -4.26
C ALA A 127 1.12 -1.04 -5.04
N ARG A 128 1.50 -1.13 -6.31
CA ARG A 128 1.71 0.03 -7.18
C ARG A 128 1.37 -0.30 -8.62
N VAL A 129 0.87 0.70 -9.34
CA VAL A 129 0.58 0.66 -10.77
C VAL A 129 1.28 1.88 -11.40
N SER A 130 1.92 1.71 -12.56
CA SER A 130 2.49 2.84 -13.31
C SER A 130 1.40 3.76 -13.84
N ALA A 131 1.77 5.00 -14.18
CA ALA A 131 0.81 6.01 -14.64
C ALA A 131 -0.01 5.57 -15.88
N SER A 132 0.56 4.73 -16.75
CA SER A 132 -0.12 4.17 -17.92
C SER A 132 -1.04 2.98 -17.61
N GLY A 133 -0.97 2.42 -16.40
CA GLY A 133 -1.62 1.15 -16.05
C GLY A 133 -0.82 -0.10 -16.43
N ALA A 134 0.27 0.03 -17.19
CA ALA A 134 0.93 -1.12 -17.80
C ALA A 134 1.83 -1.93 -16.84
N MET A 135 2.48 -1.26 -15.89
CA MET A 135 3.43 -1.90 -14.97
C MET A 135 2.83 -2.01 -13.58
N LEU A 136 2.79 -3.23 -13.06
CA LEU A 136 2.31 -3.51 -11.71
C LEU A 136 3.47 -3.94 -10.84
N SER A 137 3.54 -3.44 -9.62
CA SER A 137 4.47 -3.92 -8.60
C SER A 137 3.73 -4.26 -7.32
N TRP A 138 4.23 -5.27 -6.62
CA TRP A 138 3.81 -5.55 -5.26
C TRP A 138 4.98 -6.02 -4.41
N THR A 139 4.87 -5.77 -3.12
CA THR A 139 5.79 -6.29 -2.10
C THR A 139 5.00 -7.09 -1.07
N THR A 140 5.49 -8.27 -0.72
CA THR A 140 5.02 -9.05 0.43
C THR A 140 6.09 -9.19 1.50
N PHE A 141 5.69 -9.34 2.76
CA PHE A 141 6.57 -9.77 3.84
C PHE A 141 6.66 -11.29 3.85
N VAL A 142 7.87 -11.83 3.77
CA VAL A 142 8.15 -13.27 3.82
C VAL A 142 9.01 -13.56 5.05
N GLN A 143 8.69 -14.65 5.74
CA GLN A 143 9.45 -15.12 6.90
C GLN A 143 10.41 -16.21 6.44
N GLY A 144 11.69 -16.12 6.82
CA GLY A 144 12.62 -17.26 6.74
C GLY A 144 13.50 -17.41 5.50
N ASP A 145 13.74 -16.37 4.69
CA ASP A 145 14.69 -16.48 3.55
C ASP A 145 16.18 -16.53 3.99
N SER A 146 16.47 -16.51 5.29
CA SER A 146 17.81 -16.70 5.84
C SER A 146 17.71 -17.33 7.23
N TYR A 147 18.17 -18.57 7.38
CA TYR A 147 18.22 -19.29 8.67
C TYR A 147 19.12 -18.62 9.74
N LEU A 148 19.78 -17.50 9.41
CA LEU A 148 20.79 -16.85 10.24
C LEU A 148 20.34 -15.53 10.88
N ARG A 149 19.14 -15.00 10.62
CA ARG A 149 18.66 -13.74 11.26
C ARG A 149 17.14 -13.68 11.47
N ASP A 150 16.73 -13.11 12.60
CA ASP A 150 15.35 -12.74 12.96
C ASP A 150 14.79 -11.54 12.14
N ASP A 151 15.32 -11.29 10.95
CA ASP A 151 14.92 -10.18 10.10
C ASP A 151 13.82 -10.63 9.12
N PHE A 152 12.68 -9.93 9.11
CA PHE A 152 11.70 -10.08 8.04
C PHE A 152 12.35 -9.74 6.69
N SER A 153 12.21 -10.64 5.70
CA SER A 153 12.58 -10.35 4.31
C SER A 153 11.34 -9.89 3.55
N THR A 154 11.55 -9.15 2.47
CA THR A 154 10.47 -8.73 1.59
C THR A 154 10.64 -9.35 0.23
N ARG A 155 9.55 -9.72 -0.44
CA ARG A 155 9.60 -10.17 -1.83
C ARG A 155 8.85 -9.20 -2.72
N THR A 156 9.60 -8.59 -3.64
CA THR A 156 9.05 -7.58 -4.55
C THR A 156 9.04 -8.10 -5.97
N SER A 157 7.88 -8.00 -6.62
CA SER A 157 7.67 -8.46 -8.00
C SER A 157 7.22 -7.31 -8.90
N ILE A 158 7.56 -7.40 -10.18
CA ILE A 158 7.09 -6.50 -11.23
C ILE A 158 6.43 -7.32 -12.34
N LEU A 159 5.25 -6.92 -12.76
CA LEU A 159 4.50 -7.47 -13.90
C LEU A 159 4.34 -6.40 -14.98
N ASP A 160 4.80 -6.68 -16.20
CA ASP A 160 4.40 -5.95 -17.40
C ASP A 160 3.12 -6.61 -17.94
N THR A 161 2.00 -5.88 -17.89
CA THR A 161 0.69 -6.39 -18.35
C THR A 161 0.58 -6.42 -19.87
N ARG A 162 1.36 -5.61 -20.60
CA ARG A 162 1.36 -5.59 -22.06
C ARG A 162 1.96 -6.88 -22.61
N THR A 163 3.06 -7.35 -22.01
CA THR A 163 3.75 -8.57 -22.47
C THR A 163 3.44 -9.80 -21.60
N GLY A 164 2.71 -9.63 -20.49
CA GLY A 164 2.47 -10.66 -19.49
C GLY A 164 3.72 -11.07 -18.67
N ARG A 165 4.85 -10.39 -18.84
CA ARG A 165 6.15 -10.78 -18.26
C ARG A 165 6.17 -10.51 -16.76
N LEU A 166 6.25 -11.58 -15.98
CA LEU A 166 6.39 -11.51 -14.54
C LEU A 166 7.86 -11.66 -14.12
N ARG A 167 8.38 -10.65 -13.42
CA ARG A 167 9.58 -10.74 -12.59
C ARG A 167 9.15 -11.00 -11.16
N SER A 168 9.13 -12.26 -10.76
CA SER A 168 8.64 -12.71 -9.44
C SER A 168 9.54 -12.31 -8.27
N ASN A 169 10.74 -11.78 -8.55
CA ASN A 169 11.64 -11.19 -7.58
C ASN A 169 12.59 -10.20 -8.28
N ILE A 170 12.72 -8.99 -7.74
CA ILE A 170 13.62 -7.95 -8.23
C ILE A 170 14.95 -7.88 -7.46
N GLU A 171 15.16 -8.69 -6.41
CA GLU A 171 16.40 -8.66 -5.62
C GLU A 171 17.66 -8.95 -6.42
N ARG A 172 17.53 -9.70 -7.52
CA ARG A 172 18.63 -10.04 -8.42
C ARG A 172 18.91 -8.97 -9.47
N ILE A 173 18.43 -7.75 -9.28
CA ILE A 173 18.84 -6.63 -10.13
C ILE A 173 20.30 -6.28 -9.80
N PRO A 174 21.21 -6.31 -10.79
CA PRO A 174 22.55 -5.75 -10.64
C PRO A 174 22.49 -4.34 -10.07
N LEU A 175 23.09 -4.17 -8.89
CA LEU A 175 23.12 -2.91 -8.15
C LEU A 175 24.45 -2.20 -8.41
N THR A 176 24.38 -0.91 -8.75
CA THR A 176 25.49 0.02 -8.64
C THR A 176 25.32 0.82 -7.36
N LEU A 177 26.15 0.54 -6.36
CA LEU A 177 26.17 1.25 -5.09
C LEU A 177 27.29 2.29 -5.14
N GLU A 178 26.93 3.57 -5.00
CA GLU A 178 27.90 4.69 -4.95
C GLU A 178 28.89 4.67 -6.14
N GLY A 179 28.38 4.37 -7.33
CA GLY A 179 29.15 4.35 -8.57
C GLY A 179 29.92 3.05 -8.85
N LYS A 180 29.86 2.05 -7.96
CA LYS A 180 30.56 0.76 -8.13
C LYS A 180 29.57 -0.40 -8.24
N PRO A 181 29.82 -1.42 -9.10
CA PRO A 181 29.07 -2.66 -9.06
C PRO A 181 29.09 -3.26 -7.66
N TYR A 182 27.93 -3.71 -7.18
CA TYR A 182 27.76 -4.22 -5.83
C TYR A 182 26.90 -5.47 -5.82
N HIS A 183 27.34 -6.46 -5.05
CA HIS A 183 26.63 -7.71 -4.84
C HIS A 183 26.87 -8.16 -3.40
N ALA A 184 25.79 -8.43 -2.69
CA ALA A 184 25.83 -9.02 -1.36
C ALA A 184 24.56 -9.84 -1.12
N ALA A 185 24.64 -10.85 -0.25
CA ALA A 185 23.52 -11.73 0.04
C ALA A 185 22.36 -11.03 0.78
N ASP A 186 22.64 -9.90 1.45
CA ASP A 186 21.67 -9.14 2.23
C ASP A 186 20.93 -8.05 1.42
N VAL A 187 21.17 -7.98 0.11
CA VAL A 187 20.50 -7.04 -0.79
C VAL A 187 19.00 -7.38 -0.88
N ASN A 188 18.16 -6.51 -0.34
CA ASN A 188 16.70 -6.67 -0.37
C ASN A 188 16.02 -5.41 -0.92
N TYR A 189 15.03 -5.57 -1.80
CA TYR A 189 14.35 -4.47 -2.49
C TYR A 189 12.85 -4.43 -2.17
N TRP A 190 12.30 -3.23 -1.98
CA TRP A 190 10.85 -3.02 -1.80
C TRP A 190 10.37 -1.63 -2.18
N GLY A 191 9.04 -1.46 -2.20
CA GLY A 191 8.40 -0.15 -2.33
C GLY A 191 8.70 0.51 -3.68
N VAL A 192 8.32 -0.15 -4.78
CA VAL A 192 8.54 0.37 -6.13
C VAL A 192 7.54 1.51 -6.45
N ASN A 193 8.00 2.52 -7.19
CA ASN A 193 7.15 3.37 -8.02
C ASN A 193 7.74 3.53 -9.43
N PHE A 194 6.89 3.67 -10.44
CA PHE A 194 7.31 3.80 -11.83
C PHE A 194 7.30 5.26 -12.28
N ALA A 195 8.18 5.62 -13.20
CA ALA A 195 8.07 6.85 -13.97
C ALA A 195 7.09 6.69 -15.14
N ALA A 196 6.76 7.79 -15.81
CA ALA A 196 5.80 7.81 -16.92
C ALA A 196 6.24 7.00 -18.15
N ASP A 197 7.52 6.67 -18.28
CA ASP A 197 8.08 5.90 -19.40
C ASP A 197 7.90 4.38 -19.28
N ASP A 198 7.28 3.90 -18.19
CA ASP A 198 7.12 2.48 -17.83
C ASP A 198 8.43 1.67 -17.75
N ASN A 199 9.58 2.33 -17.82
CA ASN A 199 10.89 1.70 -17.83
C ASN A 199 11.71 2.09 -16.59
N THR A 200 11.76 3.39 -16.33
CA THR A 200 12.39 3.93 -15.15
C THR A 200 11.51 3.62 -13.94
N PHE A 201 12.12 3.08 -12.89
CA PHE A 201 11.44 2.92 -11.61
C PHE A 201 12.33 3.38 -10.46
N TYR A 202 11.69 3.71 -9.34
CA TYR A 202 12.34 4.02 -8.09
C TYR A 202 11.95 2.97 -7.07
N ALA A 203 12.90 2.56 -6.24
CA ALA A 203 12.64 1.59 -5.19
C ALA A 203 13.53 1.86 -3.98
N THR A 204 13.23 1.18 -2.89
CA THR A 204 14.13 1.05 -1.75
C THR A 204 14.99 -0.18 -1.94
N VAL A 205 16.26 -0.06 -1.57
CA VAL A 205 17.13 -1.20 -1.34
C VAL A 205 17.75 -1.11 0.06
N ARG A 206 17.85 -2.24 0.76
CA ARG A 206 18.62 -2.40 1.99
C ARG A 206 19.80 -3.32 1.74
N THR A 207 20.95 -2.91 2.26
CA THR A 207 22.17 -3.72 2.35
C THR A 207 23.15 -3.03 3.29
N GLY A 208 24.02 -3.80 3.96
CA GLY A 208 24.99 -3.28 4.91
C GLY A 208 24.35 -2.51 6.08
N GLY A 209 23.14 -2.91 6.49
CA GLY A 209 22.37 -2.24 7.55
C GLY A 209 21.82 -0.86 7.19
N ARG A 210 21.94 -0.41 5.94
CA ARG A 210 21.48 0.91 5.47
C ARG A 210 20.40 0.76 4.41
N THR A 211 19.52 1.75 4.30
CA THR A 211 18.53 1.86 3.23
C THR A 211 18.96 2.91 2.22
N TYR A 212 18.60 2.70 0.95
CA TYR A 212 18.91 3.59 -0.15
C TYR A 212 17.71 3.75 -1.07
N LEU A 213 17.55 4.95 -1.63
CA LEU A 213 16.74 5.18 -2.82
C LEU A 213 17.54 4.75 -4.04
N VAL A 214 16.94 3.95 -4.92
CA VAL A 214 17.53 3.59 -6.22
C VAL A 214 16.72 4.15 -7.38
N LYS A 215 17.39 4.43 -8.49
CA LYS A 215 16.80 4.53 -9.83
C LYS A 215 17.12 3.25 -10.58
N GLY A 216 16.10 2.56 -11.03
CA GLY A 216 16.19 1.36 -11.84
C GLY A 216 15.75 1.58 -13.28
N ASP A 217 16.25 0.72 -14.16
CA ASP A 217 15.87 0.59 -15.57
C ASP A 217 15.36 -0.83 -15.78
N TYR A 218 14.06 -0.98 -16.07
CA TYR A 218 13.40 -2.27 -16.17
C TYR A 218 13.88 -3.08 -17.39
N ARG A 219 14.04 -2.43 -18.55
CA ARG A 219 14.45 -3.08 -19.80
C ARG A 219 15.91 -3.51 -19.75
N LYS A 220 16.80 -2.65 -19.25
CA LYS A 220 18.23 -3.00 -19.06
C LYS A 220 18.45 -3.90 -17.84
N TRP A 221 17.47 -3.96 -16.94
CA TRP A 221 17.52 -4.72 -15.70
C TRP A 221 18.71 -4.31 -14.83
N THR A 222 18.80 -3.03 -14.49
CA THR A 222 19.87 -2.46 -13.64
C THR A 222 19.29 -1.50 -12.61
N ALA A 223 19.94 -1.33 -11.46
CA ALA A 223 19.61 -0.29 -10.49
C ALA A 223 20.86 0.43 -10.01
N ARG A 224 20.75 1.73 -9.74
CA ARG A 224 21.81 2.54 -9.13
C ARG A 224 21.28 3.33 -7.95
N THR A 225 22.06 3.44 -6.89
CA THR A 225 21.71 4.29 -5.74
C THR A 225 21.73 5.76 -6.10
N LEU A 226 20.77 6.51 -5.54
CA LEU A 226 20.71 7.97 -5.63
C LEU A 226 21.08 8.63 -4.30
N ARG A 227 20.57 8.10 -3.19
CA ARG A 227 20.84 8.59 -1.83
C ARG A 227 20.57 7.52 -0.79
N THR A 228 21.10 7.72 0.40
CA THR A 228 20.85 6.88 1.58
C THR A 228 19.58 7.33 2.31
N ASN A 229 19.06 6.48 3.21
CA ASN A 229 17.94 6.76 4.10
C ASN A 229 16.68 7.28 3.38
N ALA A 230 16.21 6.50 2.41
CA ALA A 230 14.90 6.69 1.77
C ALA A 230 14.20 5.36 1.58
N GLU A 231 12.98 5.27 2.11
CA GLU A 231 12.17 4.06 2.02
C GLU A 231 10.80 4.33 1.38
N CYS A 232 10.26 3.33 0.67
CA CYS A 232 8.93 3.36 0.04
C CYS A 232 8.65 4.61 -0.81
N PRO A 233 9.46 4.89 -1.85
CA PRO A 233 9.29 6.07 -2.69
C PRO A 233 7.95 6.12 -3.42
N SER A 234 7.45 7.33 -3.61
CA SER A 234 6.30 7.66 -4.44
C SER A 234 6.62 8.93 -5.24
N LEU A 235 6.98 8.73 -6.51
CA LEU A 235 7.10 9.77 -7.54
C LEU A 235 5.82 10.62 -7.70
N SER A 236 6.01 11.94 -7.81
CA SER A 236 4.99 12.95 -8.09
C SER A 236 4.41 12.81 -9.50
N PRO A 237 3.21 13.36 -9.77
CA PRO A 237 2.60 13.29 -11.10
C PRO A 237 3.46 13.88 -12.22
N ASP A 238 4.20 14.96 -11.92
CA ASP A 238 5.12 15.62 -12.86
C ASP A 238 6.50 14.93 -12.99
N GLY A 239 6.76 13.88 -12.21
CA GLY A 239 8.02 13.13 -12.24
C GLY A 239 9.22 13.84 -11.63
N THR A 240 9.04 15.00 -10.99
CA THR A 240 10.16 15.83 -10.49
C THR A 240 10.50 15.59 -9.02
N ARG A 241 9.58 15.02 -8.24
CA ARG A 241 9.69 14.88 -6.80
C ARG A 241 9.33 13.48 -6.34
N ILE A 242 9.91 13.04 -5.22
CA ILE A 242 9.57 11.77 -4.58
C ILE A 242 9.18 12.05 -3.13
N VAL A 243 7.96 11.67 -2.74
CA VAL A 243 7.66 11.51 -1.31
C VAL A 243 8.14 10.14 -0.85
N PHE A 244 8.77 10.08 0.31
CA PHE A 244 9.32 8.85 0.88
C PHE A 244 9.29 8.91 2.41
N LYS A 245 9.43 7.76 3.07
CA LYS A 245 9.62 7.71 4.52
C LYS A 245 11.12 7.67 4.85
N LYS A 246 11.55 8.53 5.78
CA LYS A 246 12.92 8.66 6.28
C LYS A 246 12.98 8.20 7.72
N ARG A 247 13.94 7.35 8.08
CA ARG A 247 14.20 7.00 9.48
C ARG A 247 14.94 8.17 10.13
N VAL A 248 14.31 8.84 11.10
CA VAL A 248 14.89 10.03 11.78
C VAL A 248 15.35 9.74 13.21
N ASN A 249 15.00 8.58 13.77
CA ASN A 249 15.46 8.14 15.10
C ASN A 249 15.78 6.64 15.04
N ALA A 250 17.03 6.26 15.31
CA ALA A 250 17.44 4.86 15.22
C ALA A 250 16.81 3.99 16.32
N SER A 251 16.59 4.55 17.51
CA SER A 251 16.21 3.83 18.73
C SER A 251 14.70 3.79 18.98
N ALA A 252 13.89 4.46 18.15
CA ALA A 252 12.44 4.50 18.31
C ALA A 252 11.75 3.32 17.60
N ASN A 253 10.76 2.71 18.25
CA ASN A 253 9.88 1.68 17.65
C ASN A 253 9.08 2.21 16.46
N ARG A 254 8.93 3.53 16.35
CA ARG A 254 8.16 4.23 15.32
C ARG A 254 8.96 5.43 14.78
N PRO A 255 9.98 5.19 13.94
CA PRO A 255 11.00 6.20 13.64
C PRO A 255 10.83 6.95 12.31
N TRP A 256 9.78 6.65 11.54
CA TRP A 256 9.67 7.10 10.14
C TRP A 256 8.90 8.41 10.00
N ARG A 257 9.51 9.43 9.41
CA ARG A 257 8.85 10.68 9.03
C ARG A 257 8.75 10.79 7.51
N LEU A 258 7.74 11.50 7.02
CA LEU A 258 7.60 11.75 5.59
C LEU A 258 8.45 12.94 5.15
N TYR A 259 9.11 12.79 4.01
CA TYR A 259 9.91 13.83 3.36
C TYR A 259 9.59 13.82 1.87
N VAL A 260 9.72 14.98 1.23
CA VAL A 260 9.72 15.13 -0.22
C VAL A 260 11.14 15.43 -0.68
N LEU A 261 11.61 14.68 -1.69
CA LEU A 261 12.89 14.85 -2.35
C LEU A 261 12.66 15.51 -3.71
N ASP A 262 13.34 16.62 -3.97
CA ASP A 262 13.50 17.16 -5.32
C ASP A 262 14.56 16.34 -6.08
N LEU A 263 14.21 15.76 -7.24
CA LEU A 263 15.10 14.83 -7.95
C LEU A 263 16.24 15.52 -8.70
N ALA A 264 16.10 16.80 -9.03
CA ALA A 264 17.13 17.55 -9.76
C ALA A 264 18.25 18.01 -8.81
N THR A 265 17.85 18.53 -7.65
CA THR A 265 18.76 19.11 -6.65
C THR A 265 19.12 18.13 -5.54
N MET A 266 18.37 17.03 -5.41
CA MET A 266 18.46 16.08 -4.30
C MET A 266 18.17 16.71 -2.92
N ARG A 267 17.55 17.89 -2.89
CA ARG A 267 17.15 18.57 -1.65
C ARG A 267 15.91 17.91 -1.06
N GLU A 268 15.92 17.76 0.26
CA GLU A 268 14.80 17.20 1.02
C GLU A 268 14.03 18.28 1.76
N THR A 269 12.70 18.13 1.79
CA THR A 269 11.79 18.94 2.58
C THR A 269 11.04 18.01 3.56
N PRO A 270 11.17 18.19 4.88
CA PRO A 270 10.35 17.47 5.84
C PRO A 270 8.88 17.87 5.69
N LEU A 271 7.97 16.90 5.76
CA LEU A 271 6.53 17.20 5.77
C LEU A 271 6.05 17.53 7.19
N ALA A 272 4.94 18.25 7.30
CA ALA A 272 4.37 18.68 8.57
C ALA A 272 3.84 17.52 9.45
N GLU A 273 3.76 16.30 8.94
CA GLU A 273 3.36 15.11 9.72
C GLU A 273 4.47 14.67 10.68
N VAL A 274 4.20 14.89 11.96
CA VAL A 274 5.08 14.55 13.09
C VAL A 274 4.78 13.18 13.69
N HIS A 275 3.86 12.38 13.14
CA HIS A 275 3.67 10.99 13.53
C HIS A 275 4.50 10.05 12.69
N SER A 276 4.74 8.85 13.23
CA SER A 276 5.50 7.87 12.47
C SER A 276 4.62 7.19 11.43
N ILE A 277 5.02 7.26 10.18
CA ILE A 277 4.29 6.68 9.04
C ILE A 277 5.08 5.50 8.47
N ASP A 278 4.57 4.28 8.66
CA ASP A 278 5.13 3.05 8.10
C ASP A 278 4.27 2.52 6.95
N ASP A 279 4.03 3.37 5.97
CA ASP A 279 3.33 3.02 4.74
C ASP A 279 4.00 3.67 3.52
N GLN A 280 3.58 3.28 2.31
CA GLN A 280 3.96 3.99 1.09
C GLN A 280 2.95 5.11 0.83
N ALA A 281 3.41 6.35 0.91
CA ALA A 281 2.59 7.52 0.59
C ALA A 281 2.20 7.54 -0.90
N ALA A 282 1.20 8.36 -1.22
CA ALA A 282 0.74 8.63 -2.57
C ALA A 282 0.50 10.13 -2.74
N TRP A 283 0.37 10.57 -3.99
CA TRP A 283 0.06 11.97 -4.29
C TRP A 283 -1.43 12.11 -4.57
N LEU A 284 -2.05 13.10 -3.93
CA LEU A 284 -3.42 13.51 -4.26
C LEU A 284 -3.40 14.36 -5.54
N ASP A 285 -2.40 15.23 -5.66
CA ASP A 285 -2.14 16.13 -6.78
C ASP A 285 -0.66 16.55 -6.79
N GLY A 286 -0.27 17.59 -7.55
CA GLY A 286 1.11 18.08 -7.60
C GLY A 286 1.61 18.77 -6.33
N HIS A 287 0.74 19.06 -5.36
CA HIS A 287 1.04 19.86 -4.17
C HIS A 287 0.67 19.16 -2.85
N THR A 288 -0.09 18.06 -2.91
CA THR A 288 -0.64 17.40 -1.73
C THR A 288 -0.26 15.92 -1.69
N VAL A 289 0.30 15.50 -0.57
CA VAL A 289 0.63 14.10 -0.28
C VAL A 289 -0.48 13.49 0.58
N MET A 290 -0.85 12.24 0.29
CA MET A 290 -1.79 11.43 1.05
C MET A 290 -1.16 10.13 1.57
N TYR A 291 -1.58 9.68 2.75
CA TYR A 291 -1.00 8.51 3.41
C TYR A 291 -1.97 7.88 4.42
N GLY A 292 -1.85 6.58 4.65
CA GLY A 292 -2.58 5.89 5.72
C GLY A 292 -1.90 6.09 7.07
N ARG A 293 -2.69 6.35 8.12
CA ARG A 293 -2.23 6.41 9.51
C ARG A 293 -3.20 5.63 10.40
N PRO A 294 -2.71 4.73 11.25
CA PRO A 294 -3.58 4.09 12.24
C PRO A 294 -4.03 5.14 13.25
N ARG A 295 -5.29 5.06 13.68
CA ARG A 295 -5.72 5.73 14.91
C ARG A 295 -4.96 5.11 16.09
N GLY A 296 -4.99 5.75 17.25
CA GLY A 296 -4.32 5.24 18.47
C GLY A 296 -4.81 3.85 18.90
N SER A 297 -4.52 3.43 20.13
CA SER A 297 -4.79 2.06 20.64
C SER A 297 -6.18 1.52 20.28
N GLY A 298 -6.22 0.61 19.30
CA GLY A 298 -7.42 -0.13 18.86
C GLY A 298 -8.28 0.54 17.79
N GLY A 299 -7.99 1.79 17.40
CA GLY A 299 -8.74 2.48 16.36
C GLY A 299 -8.33 1.99 14.98
N GLY A 300 -9.29 1.92 14.05
CA GLY A 300 -9.03 1.65 12.63
C GLY A 300 -8.12 2.69 11.97
N TRP A 301 -8.11 2.77 10.65
CA TRP A 301 -7.15 3.61 9.94
C TRP A 301 -7.85 4.80 9.28
N ASP A 302 -7.14 5.91 9.10
CA ASP A 302 -7.62 7.02 8.29
C ASP A 302 -6.59 7.32 7.19
N VAL A 303 -7.06 7.89 6.08
CA VAL A 303 -6.20 8.54 5.10
C VAL A 303 -6.06 10.00 5.50
N TRP A 304 -4.82 10.44 5.70
CA TRP A 304 -4.44 11.80 5.99
C TRP A 304 -3.83 12.46 4.76
N ALA A 305 -3.84 13.79 4.73
CA ALA A 305 -3.20 14.60 3.71
C ALA A 305 -2.38 15.75 4.33
N THR A 306 -1.32 16.17 3.63
CA THR A 306 -0.48 17.31 4.02
C THR A 306 0.16 17.95 2.78
N PRO A 307 0.40 19.28 2.78
CA PRO A 307 1.16 19.95 1.72
C PRO A 307 2.55 19.33 1.52
N ALA A 308 2.94 19.17 0.24
CA ALA A 308 4.20 18.55 -0.17
C ALA A 308 5.42 19.46 0.04
N ASP A 309 5.20 20.76 0.32
CA ASP A 309 6.23 21.75 0.62
C ASP A 309 6.57 21.83 2.11
N GLY A 310 5.94 21.00 2.94
CA GLY A 310 6.18 20.94 4.38
C GLY A 310 5.47 22.03 5.19
N THR A 311 4.69 22.90 4.56
CA THR A 311 3.91 23.94 5.23
C THR A 311 2.55 23.41 5.71
N GLY A 312 1.81 24.25 6.44
CA GLY A 312 0.46 23.94 6.89
C GLY A 312 0.42 22.83 7.95
N THR A 313 -0.74 22.17 8.06
CA THR A 313 -0.96 21.10 9.04
C THR A 313 -1.54 19.86 8.36
N PRO A 314 -1.14 18.65 8.79
CA PRO A 314 -1.82 17.43 8.40
C PRO A 314 -3.29 17.44 8.80
N HIS A 315 -4.15 16.94 7.93
CA HIS A 315 -5.58 16.78 8.22
C HIS A 315 -6.08 15.42 7.72
N ILE A 316 -7.17 14.95 8.31
CA ILE A 316 -7.85 13.74 7.83
C ILE A 316 -8.50 14.07 6.49
N LEU A 317 -8.16 13.30 5.46
CA LEU A 317 -8.75 13.38 4.14
C LEU A 317 -9.97 12.45 4.03
N ILE A 318 -9.82 11.21 4.50
CA ILE A 318 -10.87 10.18 4.47
C ILE A 318 -10.80 9.39 5.77
N HIS A 319 -11.90 9.40 6.54
CA HIS A 319 -12.05 8.54 7.70
C HIS A 319 -12.18 7.07 7.30
N ASP A 320 -11.68 6.17 8.15
CA ASP A 320 -11.82 4.71 8.00
C ASP A 320 -11.32 4.18 6.64
N ALA A 321 -10.09 4.56 6.27
CA ALA A 321 -9.53 4.29 4.96
C ALA A 321 -8.03 3.98 5.00
N THR A 322 -7.54 3.19 4.05
CA THR A 322 -6.11 2.96 3.78
C THR A 322 -5.83 2.77 2.29
N SER A 323 -4.54 2.72 1.92
CA SER A 323 -4.10 2.46 0.54
C SER A 323 -4.71 3.41 -0.49
N PRO A 324 -4.62 4.74 -0.29
CA PRO A 324 -5.26 5.70 -1.18
C PRO A 324 -4.56 5.72 -2.55
N ALA A 325 -5.34 5.87 -3.62
CA ALA A 325 -4.88 6.04 -4.99
C ALA A 325 -5.84 6.95 -5.76
N VAL A 326 -5.34 7.96 -6.46
CA VAL A 326 -6.18 8.86 -7.25
C VAL A 326 -6.45 8.23 -8.61
N LEU A 327 -7.71 8.25 -9.03
CA LEU A 327 -8.09 7.96 -10.39
C LEU A 327 -7.94 9.23 -11.20
N ASN A 328 -6.77 9.39 -11.81
CA ASN A 328 -6.55 10.39 -12.85
C ASN A 328 -7.11 9.80 -14.15
N GLY A 329 -8.05 10.50 -14.78
CA GLY A 329 -8.58 10.07 -16.08
C GLY A 329 -7.43 9.97 -17.07
N GLY A 330 -7.51 9.01 -17.99
CA GLY A 330 -6.55 8.84 -19.08
C GLY A 330 -6.53 10.06 -20.00
N GLY A 331 -5.75 11.06 -19.62
CA GLY A 331 -5.51 12.27 -20.36
C GLY A 331 -4.09 12.70 -20.03
N GLY A 332 -3.15 12.35 -20.90
CA GLY A 332 -1.82 12.93 -20.84
C GLY A 332 -1.96 14.44 -20.87
N GLN A 333 -1.67 15.10 -19.75
CA GLN A 333 -1.21 16.47 -19.80
C GLN A 333 0.23 16.41 -20.33
N ALA A 334 0.34 16.35 -21.66
CA ALA A 334 1.40 17.06 -22.33
C ALA A 334 1.26 18.51 -21.85
N GLY A 335 2.22 18.98 -21.07
CA GLY A 335 2.30 20.38 -20.69
C GLY A 335 2.30 21.27 -21.94
N PRO A 336 1.84 22.52 -21.85
CA PRO A 336 1.93 23.42 -22.98
C PRO A 336 3.41 23.62 -23.32
N VAL A 337 3.78 23.30 -24.55
CA VAL A 337 5.03 23.78 -25.14
C VAL A 337 4.93 25.30 -25.17
N ARG A 338 5.75 25.96 -24.36
CA ARG A 338 6.22 27.32 -24.56
C ARG A 338 7.70 27.35 -24.24
#